data_AF-A0A5E8VI30-F1
#
_entry.id   AF-A0A5E8VI30-F1
#
_cell.length_a   1.000
_cell.length_b   1.000
_cell.length_c   1.000
_cell.angle_alpha   90.00
_cell.angle_beta   90.00
_cell.angle_gamma   90.00
#
_symmetry.space_group_name_H-M   'P 1'
#
loop_
_entity.id
_entity.type
_entity.pdbx_description
1 polymer ?
#
loop_
_entity_poly.entity_id
_entity_poly.type
_entity_poly.pdbx_seq_one_letter_code
_entity_poly.pdbx_strand_id
1 'polypeptide(L)'
;MSDSSEWPVLLGSQRKKYLAFCFGSVDGTPRGIANKFDRRRLQARYRYEEAYAALWQADALRFCESAADKEAVVIAAHNSQATTEAWHRKALKRPALLHAGLMKSFIQPFDPEYDSMYLDDYCETGSNHEGPVRAMRLGVPESRVKFVCFRAWSPDETPENVPQEWKQWFDEQMAYQREAHDEALEDICRHYGSKSGKPADIPAGNHAAATTYWRRWQARQEMRAAFELELYRIGYDEMKADEAEAAAERKAQEIIEGIERQVEDAAWDILQDVLAEEEQYCGFGS
;
A
#
# COMPACT_ATOMS: atom_id res chain seq x y z
N MET A 1 32.40 20.91 21.36
CA MET A 1 31.75 19.64 21.00
C MET A 1 31.78 19.53 19.48
N SER A 2 31.98 18.33 18.96
CA SER A 2 32.05 18.03 17.53
C SER A 2 30.96 17.05 17.13
N ASP A 3 30.80 16.85 15.82
CA ASP A 3 29.83 15.98 15.17
C ASP A 3 28.37 16.38 15.43
N SER A 4 27.78 17.06 14.44
CA SER A 4 26.34 17.30 14.40
C SER A 4 25.61 15.96 14.43
N SER A 5 24.89 15.66 15.51
CA SER A 5 24.22 14.36 15.66
C SER A 5 23.33 14.06 14.47
N GLU A 6 23.57 12.91 13.85
CA GLU A 6 22.82 12.47 12.68
C GLU A 6 21.38 12.09 13.05
N TRP A 7 20.46 12.28 12.10
CA TRP A 7 19.07 11.88 12.28
C TRP A 7 18.97 10.35 12.33
N PRO A 8 18.28 9.75 13.32
CA PRO A 8 18.17 8.30 13.43
C PRO A 8 17.41 7.68 12.26
N VAL A 9 17.81 6.48 11.86
CA VAL A 9 17.00 5.65 10.93
C VAL A 9 15.73 5.21 11.67
N LEU A 10 14.63 5.91 11.41
CA LEU A 10 13.35 5.74 12.11
C LEU A 10 12.69 4.38 11.82
N LEU A 11 12.78 3.88 10.59
CA LEU A 11 12.38 2.51 10.24
C LEU A 11 13.46 1.50 10.67
N GLY A 12 13.62 1.36 12.00
CA GLY A 12 14.67 0.57 12.65
C GLY A 12 14.63 -0.93 12.39
N SER A 13 15.74 -1.61 12.72
CA SER A 13 15.93 -3.04 12.45
C SER A 13 14.84 -3.94 13.03
N GLN A 14 14.35 -3.61 14.22
CA GLN A 14 13.34 -4.40 14.94
C GLN A 14 11.94 -4.08 14.45
N ARG A 15 11.68 -2.85 13.96
CA ARG A 15 10.44 -2.52 13.23
C ARG A 15 10.37 -3.31 11.92
N LYS A 16 11.44 -3.33 11.12
CA LYS A 16 11.52 -4.16 9.90
C LYS A 16 11.34 -5.65 10.22
N LYS A 17 12.02 -6.19 11.23
CA LYS A 17 11.85 -7.59 11.66
C LYS A 17 10.43 -7.92 12.16
N TYR A 18 9.82 -7.01 12.93
CA TYR A 18 8.44 -7.15 13.40
C TYR A 18 7.43 -7.17 12.25
N LEU A 19 7.51 -6.21 11.33
CA LEU A 19 6.68 -6.18 10.13
C LEU A 19 6.85 -7.45 9.29
N ALA A 20 8.07 -7.96 9.11
CA ALA A 20 8.29 -9.20 8.39
C ALA A 20 7.50 -10.38 8.99
N PHE A 21 7.47 -10.55 10.33
CA PHE A 21 6.63 -11.56 10.97
C PHE A 21 5.12 -11.31 10.77
N CYS A 22 4.66 -10.05 10.83
CA CYS A 22 3.26 -9.70 10.57
C CYS A 22 2.82 -10.02 9.13
N PHE A 23 3.74 -9.96 8.17
CA PHE A 23 3.55 -10.39 6.77
C PHE A 23 3.94 -11.86 6.53
N GLY A 24 3.96 -12.69 7.59
CA GLY A 24 4.08 -14.14 7.49
C GLY A 24 5.52 -14.72 7.48
N SER A 25 6.55 -13.93 7.74
CA SER A 25 7.95 -14.40 7.69
C SER A 25 8.32 -15.37 8.80
N VAL A 26 8.86 -16.55 8.47
CA VAL A 26 9.29 -17.54 9.49
C VAL A 26 10.57 -17.16 10.26
N ASP A 27 11.43 -16.30 9.69
CA ASP A 27 12.71 -15.89 10.28
C ASP A 27 12.75 -14.40 10.69
N GLY A 28 11.73 -13.65 10.30
CA GLY A 28 11.65 -12.19 10.44
C GLY A 28 12.46 -11.42 9.39
N THR A 29 12.72 -12.03 8.23
CA THR A 29 13.27 -11.37 7.04
C THR A 29 12.25 -11.38 5.88
N PRO A 30 12.38 -10.50 4.87
CA PRO A 30 11.55 -10.59 3.67
C PRO A 30 11.72 -11.89 2.87
N ARG A 31 12.78 -12.68 3.10
CA ARG A 31 13.00 -13.97 2.43
C ARG A 31 12.23 -15.12 3.08
N GLY A 32 11.96 -15.05 4.39
CA GLY A 32 11.18 -16.05 5.12
C GLY A 32 9.67 -15.99 4.89
N ILE A 33 9.16 -15.04 4.10
CA ILE A 33 7.75 -14.99 3.67
C ILE A 33 7.60 -15.87 2.43
N ALA A 34 6.64 -16.81 2.44
CA ALA A 34 6.43 -17.74 1.33
C ALA A 34 5.82 -17.09 0.07
N ASN A 35 4.72 -16.34 0.22
CA ASN A 35 4.03 -15.69 -0.91
C ASN A 35 4.88 -14.58 -1.53
N LYS A 36 4.99 -14.57 -2.87
CA LYS A 36 5.69 -13.53 -3.65
C LYS A 36 5.01 -12.17 -3.57
N PHE A 37 3.69 -12.12 -3.41
CA PHE A 37 2.93 -10.88 -3.32
C PHE A 37 2.98 -10.26 -1.93
N ASP A 38 2.89 -11.06 -0.86
CA ASP A 38 3.07 -10.53 0.51
C ASP A 38 4.48 -9.98 0.75
N ARG A 39 5.51 -10.55 0.09
CA ARG A 39 6.85 -9.93 0.00
C ARG A 39 6.82 -8.54 -0.64
N ARG A 40 5.99 -8.32 -1.68
CA ARG A 40 5.79 -6.99 -2.30
C ARG A 40 5.00 -6.05 -1.40
N ARG A 41 3.95 -6.53 -0.72
CA ARG A 41 3.13 -5.75 0.23
C ARG A 41 3.99 -5.25 1.41
N LEU A 42 4.89 -6.09 1.94
CA LEU A 42 5.87 -5.70 2.95
C LEU A 42 6.81 -4.59 2.44
N GLN A 43 7.31 -4.69 1.21
CA GLN A 43 8.17 -3.66 0.62
C GLN A 43 7.43 -2.34 0.41
N ALA A 44 6.15 -2.40 0.01
CA ALA A 44 5.28 -1.22 -0.08
C ALA A 44 5.10 -0.57 1.30
N ARG A 45 4.88 -1.38 2.36
CA ARG A 45 4.77 -0.88 3.74
C ARG A 45 6.07 -0.26 4.24
N TYR A 46 7.24 -0.81 3.88
CA TYR A 46 8.52 -0.17 4.17
C TYR A 46 8.66 1.19 3.48
N ARG A 47 8.31 1.30 2.19
CA ARG A 47 8.32 2.59 1.46
C ARG A 47 7.39 3.61 2.10
N TYR A 48 6.20 3.21 2.53
CA TYR A 48 5.25 4.08 3.26
C TYR A 48 5.83 4.58 4.59
N GLU A 49 6.41 3.70 5.42
CA GLU A 49 7.00 4.11 6.70
C GLU A 49 8.31 4.90 6.54
N GLU A 50 9.08 4.66 5.47
CA GLU A 50 10.25 5.47 5.10
C GLU A 50 9.85 6.87 4.59
N ALA A 51 8.76 6.98 3.82
CA ALA A 51 8.22 8.27 3.39
C ALA A 51 7.63 9.07 4.57
N TYR A 52 6.92 8.42 5.50
CA TYR A 52 6.45 9.07 6.73
C TYR A 52 7.62 9.53 7.61
N ALA A 53 8.64 8.70 7.77
CA ALA A 53 9.87 9.06 8.49
C ALA A 53 10.56 10.30 7.89
N ALA A 54 10.66 10.36 6.55
CA ALA A 54 11.21 11.51 5.84
C ALA A 54 10.34 12.77 6.00
N LEU A 55 9.01 12.64 5.98
CA LEU A 55 8.09 13.74 6.26
C LEU A 55 8.26 14.28 7.68
N TRP A 56 8.30 13.42 8.70
CA TRP A 56 8.52 13.84 10.09
C TRP A 56 9.89 14.49 10.27
N GLN A 57 10.96 13.95 9.68
CA GLN A 57 12.28 14.58 9.69
C GLN A 57 12.26 15.98 9.06
N ALA A 58 11.70 16.10 7.85
CA ALA A 58 11.64 17.36 7.12
C ALA A 58 10.76 18.40 7.83
N ASP A 59 9.71 17.96 8.51
CA ASP A 59 8.80 18.81 9.29
C ASP A 59 9.45 19.27 10.61
N ALA A 60 10.01 18.37 11.41
CA ALA A 60 10.60 18.71 12.70
C ALA A 60 11.84 19.61 12.58
N LEU A 61 12.67 19.40 11.54
CA LEU A 61 13.78 20.29 11.22
C LEU A 61 13.33 21.68 10.73
N ARG A 62 12.06 21.83 10.31
CA ARG A 62 11.47 23.11 9.85
C ARG A 62 11.11 24.07 10.98
N PHE A 63 11.13 23.60 12.23
CA PHE A 63 10.93 24.39 13.45
C PHE A 63 12.24 24.74 14.17
N CYS A 64 13.39 24.30 13.66
CA CYS A 64 14.69 24.54 14.30
C CYS A 64 15.26 25.90 13.87
N GLU A 65 15.12 26.93 14.72
CA GLU A 65 15.70 28.26 14.44
C GLU A 65 17.20 28.34 14.79
N SER A 66 17.70 27.46 15.65
CA SER A 66 19.11 27.37 16.06
C SER A 66 19.70 25.96 15.98
N ALA A 67 21.02 25.87 16.15
CA ALA A 67 21.72 24.58 16.27
C ALA A 67 21.31 23.80 17.52
N ALA A 68 20.94 24.47 18.62
CA ALA A 68 20.50 23.83 19.85
C ALA A 68 19.10 23.20 19.70
N ASP A 69 18.20 23.86 18.97
CA ASP A 69 16.88 23.29 18.65
C ASP A 69 17.04 22.04 17.79
N LYS A 70 17.93 22.10 16.78
CA LYS A 70 18.25 20.95 15.93
C LYS A 70 18.81 19.77 16.75
N GLU A 71 19.71 20.03 17.70
CA GLU A 71 20.26 19.00 18.59
C GLU A 71 19.16 18.40 19.49
N ALA A 72 18.32 19.24 20.11
CA ALA A 72 17.21 18.79 20.95
C ALA A 72 16.18 17.95 20.18
N VAL A 73 15.82 18.36 18.95
CA VAL A 73 14.89 17.62 18.07
C VAL A 73 15.51 16.29 17.60
N VAL A 74 16.80 16.25 17.29
CA VAL A 74 17.51 14.99 16.97
C VAL A 74 17.53 14.06 18.18
N ILE A 75 17.81 14.56 19.39
CA ILE A 75 17.75 13.77 20.64
C ILE A 75 16.33 13.23 20.89
N ALA A 76 15.29 14.03 20.66
CA ALA A 76 13.90 13.57 20.74
C ALA A 76 13.59 12.45 19.72
N ALA A 77 14.10 12.56 18.49
CA ALA A 77 13.97 11.52 17.47
C ALA A 77 14.69 10.22 17.88
N HIS A 78 15.91 10.30 18.45
CA HIS A 78 16.64 9.13 18.98
C HIS A 78 15.88 8.46 20.13
N ASN A 79 15.32 9.24 21.06
CA ASN A 79 14.52 8.70 22.17
C ASN A 79 13.24 8.00 21.69
N SER A 80 12.55 8.59 20.70
CA SER A 80 11.36 7.98 20.07
C SER A 80 11.73 6.66 19.35
N GLN A 81 12.80 6.67 18.55
CA GLN A 81 13.31 5.48 17.85
C GLN A 81 13.71 4.37 18.84
N ALA A 82 14.42 4.71 19.91
CA ALA A 82 14.82 3.77 20.96
C ALA A 82 13.61 3.16 21.71
N THR A 83 12.58 3.96 21.97
CA THR A 83 11.33 3.51 22.60
C THR A 83 10.57 2.53 21.70
N THR A 84 10.42 2.86 20.42
CA THR A 84 9.80 2.01 19.40
C THR A 84 10.57 0.70 19.21
N GLU A 85 11.90 0.77 19.11
CA GLU A 85 12.79 -0.39 19.06
C GLU A 85 12.65 -1.29 20.31
N ALA A 86 12.58 -0.71 21.51
CA ALA A 86 12.38 -1.47 22.75
C ALA A 86 11.01 -2.18 22.80
N TRP A 87 9.95 -1.54 22.30
CA TRP A 87 8.63 -2.15 22.14
C TRP A 87 8.68 -3.33 21.17
N HIS A 88 9.28 -3.16 19.99
CA HIS A 88 9.42 -4.24 19.01
C HIS A 88 10.26 -5.41 19.55
N ARG A 89 11.37 -5.16 20.26
CA ARG A 89 12.15 -6.22 20.95
C ARG A 89 11.34 -6.97 22.01
N LYS A 90 10.31 -6.35 22.61
CA LYS A 90 9.38 -7.00 23.55
C LYS A 90 8.36 -7.88 22.80
N ALA A 91 7.76 -7.36 21.73
CA ALA A 91 6.80 -8.09 20.89
C ALA A 91 7.44 -9.32 20.20
N LEU A 92 8.65 -9.15 19.66
CA LEU A 92 9.44 -10.18 18.96
C LEU A 92 9.84 -11.38 19.84
N LYS A 93 9.59 -11.36 21.17
CA LYS A 93 9.75 -12.53 22.04
C LYS A 93 8.66 -13.58 21.87
N ARG A 94 7.58 -13.28 21.12
CA ARG A 94 6.46 -14.20 20.86
C ARG A 94 6.03 -14.13 19.37
N PRO A 95 6.92 -14.46 18.40
CA PRO A 95 6.67 -14.24 16.98
C PRO A 95 5.43 -14.99 16.45
N ALA A 96 5.09 -16.14 17.02
CA ALA A 96 3.87 -16.88 16.68
C ALA A 96 2.56 -16.07 16.87
N LEU A 97 2.55 -15.07 17.77
CA LEU A 97 1.42 -14.16 17.95
C LEU A 97 1.36 -13.04 16.90
N LEU A 98 2.39 -12.89 16.06
CA LEU A 98 2.48 -11.85 15.03
C LEU A 98 2.05 -12.36 13.66
N HIS A 99 2.27 -13.64 13.36
CA HIS A 99 1.80 -14.30 12.13
C HIS A 99 0.26 -14.32 11.98
N ALA A 100 -0.47 -14.19 13.09
CA ALA A 100 -1.93 -14.35 13.13
C ALA A 100 -2.67 -13.08 12.65
N GLY A 101 -2.78 -12.90 11.33
CA GLY A 101 -3.72 -11.96 10.71
C GLY A 101 -3.35 -10.47 10.72
N LEU A 102 -2.32 -10.05 11.48
CA LEU A 102 -1.91 -8.64 11.61
C LEU A 102 -1.51 -7.98 10.28
N MET A 103 -1.18 -8.75 9.23
CA MET A 103 -0.95 -8.20 7.88
C MET A 103 -2.09 -7.29 7.44
N LYS A 104 -3.35 -7.64 7.73
CA LYS A 104 -4.54 -6.87 7.33
C LYS A 104 -4.45 -5.42 7.79
N SER A 105 -4.20 -5.20 9.08
CA SER A 105 -4.04 -3.86 9.68
C SER A 105 -2.88 -3.06 9.08
N PHE A 106 -1.82 -3.72 8.62
CA PHE A 106 -0.68 -3.02 7.98
C PHE A 106 -0.89 -2.73 6.48
N ILE A 107 -1.85 -3.39 5.82
CA ILE A 107 -2.25 -3.11 4.42
C ILE A 107 -3.58 -2.34 4.31
N GLN A 108 -4.16 -1.90 5.43
CA GLN A 108 -5.32 -1.00 5.46
C GLN A 108 -4.90 0.43 5.85
N PRO A 109 -4.73 1.35 4.87
CA PRO A 109 -4.58 2.77 5.16
C PRO A 109 -5.95 3.40 5.48
N PHE A 110 -6.00 4.31 6.45
CA PHE A 110 -7.23 4.67 7.20
C PHE A 110 -7.78 3.54 8.09
N ASP A 111 -6.93 2.70 8.69
CA ASP A 111 -7.35 1.97 9.90
C ASP A 111 -7.03 2.82 11.14
N PRO A 112 -8.01 3.48 11.79
CA PRO A 112 -7.72 4.41 12.89
C PRO A 112 -7.07 3.75 14.11
N GLU A 113 -7.24 2.44 14.24
CA GLU A 113 -6.69 1.61 15.33
C GLU A 113 -5.18 1.36 15.15
N TYR A 114 -4.64 1.49 13.92
CA TYR A 114 -3.24 1.13 13.59
C TYR A 114 -2.46 2.19 12.78
N ASP A 115 -3.15 3.18 12.20
CA ASP A 115 -2.62 4.22 11.31
C ASP A 115 -2.80 5.63 11.92
N SER A 116 -3.09 5.73 13.22
CA SER A 116 -3.08 7.00 13.97
C SER A 116 -1.63 7.44 14.23
N MET A 117 -1.16 8.46 13.51
CA MET A 117 0.24 8.89 13.54
C MET A 117 0.35 10.32 14.06
N TYR A 118 1.45 10.69 14.72
CA TYR A 118 1.61 12.01 15.37
C TYR A 118 1.48 13.25 14.44
N LEU A 119 1.47 13.07 13.12
CA LEU A 119 1.20 14.14 12.15
C LEU A 119 -0.30 14.28 11.78
N ASP A 120 -1.18 13.47 12.36
CA ASP A 120 -2.65 13.62 12.34
C ASP A 120 -3.14 14.77 13.22
N ASP A 121 -2.44 15.06 14.31
CA ASP A 121 -2.85 16.10 15.25
C ASP A 121 -2.77 17.51 14.61
N TYR A 122 -3.82 18.30 14.82
CA TYR A 122 -3.85 19.70 14.43
C TYR A 122 -2.68 20.46 15.06
N CYS A 123 -1.96 21.22 14.25
CA CYS A 123 -0.82 21.99 14.71
C CYS A 123 -1.28 23.17 15.57
N GLU A 124 -0.86 23.24 16.84
CA GLU A 124 -1.08 24.42 17.70
C GLU A 124 -0.18 25.60 17.30
N THR A 125 1.01 25.30 16.75
CA THR A 125 2.02 26.26 16.30
C THR A 125 2.45 25.93 14.87
N GLY A 126 3.17 26.84 14.20
CA GLY A 126 3.64 26.63 12.84
C GLY A 126 4.97 27.32 12.56
N SER A 127 5.66 26.88 11.51
CA SER A 127 6.97 27.41 11.16
C SER A 127 6.88 28.78 10.48
N ASN A 128 7.78 29.69 10.85
CA ASN A 128 8.02 30.97 10.18
C ASN A 128 8.44 30.81 8.69
N HIS A 129 8.73 29.59 8.23
CA HIS A 129 9.10 29.26 6.85
C HIS A 129 7.94 28.71 6.01
N GLU A 130 6.70 28.68 6.53
CA GLU A 130 5.53 28.27 5.74
C GLU A 130 5.10 29.30 4.70
N GLY A 131 4.38 28.82 3.67
CA GLY A 131 3.76 29.69 2.67
C GLY A 131 2.62 30.54 3.24
N PRO A 132 2.26 31.65 2.59
CA PRO A 132 1.11 32.45 3.00
C PRO A 132 -0.17 31.63 2.83
N VAL A 133 -1.09 31.68 3.81
CA VAL A 133 -2.33 30.87 3.85
C VAL A 133 -3.15 30.90 2.55
N ARG A 134 -3.14 32.01 1.80
CA ARG A 134 -3.75 32.12 0.45
C ARG A 134 -3.20 31.14 -0.61
N ALA A 135 -2.12 30.42 -0.31
CA ALA A 135 -1.55 29.35 -1.14
C ALA A 135 -2.03 27.94 -0.73
N MET A 136 -2.80 27.80 0.36
CA MET A 136 -3.56 26.59 0.67
C MET A 136 -4.56 26.37 -0.46
N ARG A 137 -4.25 25.40 -1.32
CA ARG A 137 -4.98 25.13 -2.55
C ARG A 137 -5.28 23.64 -2.67
N LEU A 138 -6.44 23.38 -3.25
CA LEU A 138 -7.00 22.06 -3.47
C LEU A 138 -6.26 21.33 -4.60
N GLY A 139 -6.25 20.01 -4.50
CA GLY A 139 -5.55 19.14 -5.44
C GLY A 139 -5.64 17.70 -4.96
N VAL A 140 -6.29 16.86 -5.78
CA VAL A 140 -6.30 15.41 -5.59
C VAL A 140 -4.89 14.88 -5.90
N PRO A 141 -4.26 14.07 -5.03
CA PRO A 141 -2.92 13.52 -5.24
C PRO A 141 -2.71 12.87 -6.61
N GLU A 142 -1.51 12.98 -7.18
CA GLU A 142 -1.22 12.39 -8.50
C GLU A 142 -1.36 10.86 -8.46
N SER A 143 -0.90 10.25 -7.37
CA SER A 143 -1.08 8.81 -7.13
C SER A 143 -2.55 8.42 -6.94
N ARG A 144 -3.41 9.35 -6.46
CA ARG A 144 -4.85 9.11 -6.33
C ARG A 144 -5.53 9.15 -7.70
N VAL A 145 -5.15 10.09 -8.57
CA VAL A 145 -5.63 10.12 -9.96
C VAL A 145 -5.26 8.81 -10.66
N LYS A 146 -3.99 8.40 -10.60
CA LYS A 146 -3.51 7.12 -11.16
C LYS A 146 -4.23 5.90 -10.60
N PHE A 147 -4.52 5.86 -9.29
CA PHE A 147 -5.34 4.80 -8.68
C PHE A 147 -6.76 4.74 -9.26
N VAL A 148 -7.43 5.88 -9.46
CA VAL A 148 -8.77 5.91 -10.07
C VAL A 148 -8.69 5.52 -11.56
N CYS A 149 -7.67 5.96 -12.30
CA CYS A 149 -7.43 5.55 -13.69
C CYS A 149 -7.20 4.03 -13.82
N PHE A 150 -6.37 3.44 -12.95
CA PHE A 150 -6.12 1.99 -12.92
C PHE A 150 -7.41 1.22 -12.68
N ARG A 151 -8.21 1.65 -11.69
CA ARG A 151 -9.51 1.04 -11.38
C ARG A 151 -10.55 1.22 -12.48
N ALA A 152 -10.41 2.26 -13.30
CA ALA A 152 -11.18 2.49 -14.51
C ALA A 152 -10.58 1.80 -15.76
N TRP A 153 -9.63 0.87 -15.59
CA TRP A 153 -8.97 0.09 -16.65
C TRP A 153 -8.22 0.93 -17.71
N SER A 154 -7.75 2.13 -17.35
CA SER A 154 -6.83 2.91 -18.20
C SER A 154 -5.50 2.16 -18.36
N PRO A 155 -5.02 1.91 -19.60
CA PRO A 155 -3.89 1.01 -19.87
C PRO A 155 -2.53 1.59 -19.46
N ASP A 156 -2.42 2.90 -19.29
CA ASP A 156 -1.23 3.64 -18.86
C ASP A 156 -1.46 4.50 -17.60
N GLU A 157 -2.59 4.26 -16.91
CA GLU A 157 -3.03 5.00 -15.73
C GLU A 157 -3.31 6.51 -15.96
N THR A 158 -3.52 6.94 -17.21
CA THR A 158 -3.88 8.34 -17.55
C THR A 158 -5.40 8.57 -17.58
N PRO A 159 -5.90 9.77 -17.23
CA PRO A 159 -7.32 10.17 -17.39
C PRO A 159 -7.82 10.17 -18.83
N GLU A 160 -6.92 10.37 -19.79
CA GLU A 160 -7.19 10.47 -21.23
C GLU A 160 -7.49 9.11 -21.86
N ASN A 161 -6.80 8.04 -21.43
CA ASN A 161 -6.93 6.69 -21.97
C ASN A 161 -7.91 5.80 -21.19
N VAL A 162 -8.74 6.37 -20.31
CA VAL A 162 -9.86 5.66 -19.66
C VAL A 162 -10.88 5.20 -20.72
N PRO A 163 -11.21 3.90 -20.83
CA PRO A 163 -12.21 3.39 -21.78
C PRO A 163 -13.59 4.06 -21.62
N GLN A 164 -14.30 4.21 -22.73
CA GLN A 164 -15.54 5.00 -22.81
C GLN A 164 -16.66 4.46 -21.89
N GLU A 165 -16.71 3.15 -21.69
CA GLU A 165 -17.63 2.44 -20.81
C GLU A 165 -17.33 2.64 -19.32
N TRP A 166 -16.07 2.94 -18.96
CA TRP A 166 -15.64 3.28 -17.60
C TRP A 166 -15.60 4.78 -17.34
N LYS A 167 -15.70 5.62 -18.39
CA LYS A 167 -15.43 7.05 -18.30
C LYS A 167 -16.39 7.79 -17.36
N GLN A 168 -17.68 7.46 -17.36
CA GLN A 168 -18.65 8.03 -16.42
C GLN A 168 -18.26 7.71 -14.96
N TRP A 169 -17.95 6.45 -14.65
CA TRP A 169 -17.52 6.06 -13.30
C TRP A 169 -16.25 6.78 -12.88
N PHE A 170 -15.27 6.90 -13.78
CA PHE A 170 -14.04 7.66 -13.54
C PHE A 170 -14.33 9.13 -13.21
N ASP A 171 -15.16 9.80 -14.01
CA ASP A 171 -15.48 11.22 -13.81
C ASP A 171 -16.30 11.45 -12.52
N GLU A 172 -17.22 10.54 -12.17
CA GLU A 172 -17.95 10.52 -10.89
C GLU A 172 -17.00 10.33 -9.70
N GLN A 173 -16.07 9.38 -9.76
CA GLN A 173 -15.05 9.20 -8.71
C GLN A 173 -14.13 10.41 -8.60
N MET A 174 -13.76 11.05 -9.71
CA MET A 174 -12.94 12.26 -9.70
C MET A 174 -13.69 13.51 -9.23
N ALA A 175 -15.02 13.56 -9.35
CA ALA A 175 -15.84 14.57 -8.69
C ALA A 175 -15.83 14.36 -7.16
N TYR A 176 -16.21 13.15 -6.70
CA TYR A 176 -16.20 12.80 -5.27
C TYR A 176 -14.83 13.01 -4.60
N GLN A 177 -13.72 12.65 -5.28
CA GLN A 177 -12.38 12.89 -4.74
C GLN A 177 -12.06 14.39 -4.60
N ARG A 178 -12.58 15.27 -5.46
CA ARG A 178 -12.43 16.73 -5.30
C ARG A 178 -13.27 17.22 -4.13
N GLU A 179 -14.57 16.89 -4.11
CA GLU A 179 -15.50 17.27 -3.05
C GLU A 179 -14.96 16.90 -1.65
N ALA A 180 -14.43 15.69 -1.47
CA ALA A 180 -13.83 15.26 -0.20
C ALA A 180 -12.51 15.99 0.17
N HIS A 181 -11.78 16.57 -0.78
CA HIS A 181 -10.63 17.45 -0.48
C HIS A 181 -11.07 18.88 -0.19
N ASP A 182 -12.14 19.35 -0.86
CA ASP A 182 -12.77 20.66 -0.66
C ASP A 182 -13.39 20.75 0.75
N GLU A 183 -14.16 19.73 1.16
CA GLU A 183 -14.68 19.56 2.53
C GLU A 183 -13.56 19.52 3.58
N ALA A 184 -12.50 18.72 3.34
CA ALA A 184 -11.37 18.63 4.26
C ALA A 184 -10.61 19.96 4.41
N LEU A 185 -10.44 20.74 3.34
CA LEU A 185 -9.90 22.09 3.45
C LEU A 185 -10.84 23.02 4.22
N GLU A 186 -12.16 22.89 4.01
CA GLU A 186 -13.16 23.70 4.72
C GLU A 186 -13.07 23.46 6.24
N ASP A 187 -13.10 22.20 6.67
CA ASP A 187 -12.97 21.80 8.08
C ASP A 187 -11.65 22.26 8.69
N ILE A 188 -10.53 22.12 7.97
CA ILE A 188 -9.22 22.62 8.44
C ILE A 188 -9.25 24.14 8.61
N CYS A 189 -9.82 24.87 7.66
CA CYS A 189 -9.96 26.32 7.78
C CYS A 189 -10.88 26.71 8.95
N ARG A 190 -11.99 25.98 9.16
CA ARG A 190 -12.92 26.18 10.29
C ARG A 190 -12.24 25.92 11.63
N HIS A 191 -11.46 24.85 11.76
CA HIS A 191 -10.65 24.55 12.95
C HIS A 191 -9.73 25.74 13.29
N TYR A 192 -9.03 26.29 12.30
CA TYR A 192 -8.19 27.47 12.48
C TYR A 192 -8.94 28.81 12.58
N GLY A 193 -10.27 28.79 12.72
CA GLY A 193 -11.10 29.97 13.04
C GLY A 193 -11.69 30.71 11.83
N SER A 194 -11.63 30.14 10.63
CA SER A 194 -12.31 30.70 9.45
C SER A 194 -13.83 30.58 9.58
N LYS A 195 -14.53 31.71 9.42
CA LYS A 195 -16.00 31.75 9.50
C LYS A 195 -16.68 31.18 8.26
N SER A 196 -16.12 31.44 7.08
CA SER A 196 -16.60 30.93 5.80
C SER A 196 -16.02 29.58 5.41
N GLY A 197 -15.10 29.02 6.21
CA GLY A 197 -14.34 27.83 5.86
C GLY A 197 -13.28 28.04 4.76
N LYS A 198 -13.00 29.30 4.38
CA LYS A 198 -11.99 29.62 3.37
C LYS A 198 -10.66 30.04 4.00
N PRO A 199 -9.50 29.75 3.38
CA PRO A 199 -8.20 30.15 3.90
C PRO A 199 -8.07 31.68 4.14
N ALA A 200 -8.69 32.49 3.28
CA ALA A 200 -8.63 33.95 3.36
C ALA A 200 -9.20 34.55 4.66
N ASP A 201 -10.13 33.84 5.32
CA ASP A 201 -10.82 34.29 6.53
C ASP A 201 -10.19 33.76 7.83
N ILE A 202 -9.11 32.98 7.75
CA ILE A 202 -8.36 32.53 8.92
C ILE A 202 -7.71 33.75 9.62
N PRO A 203 -7.83 33.91 10.96
CA PRO A 203 -7.14 34.97 11.69
C PRO A 203 -5.62 34.93 11.55
N ALA A 204 -4.98 36.09 11.37
CA ALA A 204 -3.54 36.19 11.08
C ALA A 204 -2.63 35.44 12.07
N GLY A 205 -2.97 35.40 13.36
CA GLY A 205 -2.20 34.66 14.38
C GLY A 205 -2.16 33.15 14.16
N ASN A 206 -3.15 32.59 13.46
CA ASN A 206 -3.27 31.15 13.18
C ASN A 206 -2.63 30.76 11.85
N HIS A 207 -2.10 31.71 11.06
CA HIS A 207 -1.68 31.46 9.67
C HIS A 207 -0.56 30.44 9.53
N ALA A 208 0.48 30.53 10.35
CA ALA A 208 1.60 29.59 10.29
C ALA A 208 1.17 28.16 10.65
N ALA A 209 0.33 28.02 11.68
CA ALA A 209 -0.22 26.73 12.12
C ALA A 209 -1.11 26.10 11.04
N ALA A 210 -2.01 26.88 10.45
CA ALA A 210 -2.90 26.44 9.37
C ALA A 210 -2.13 25.95 8.13
N THR A 211 -1.16 26.72 7.63
CA THR A 211 -0.34 26.26 6.49
C THR A 211 0.51 25.04 6.86
N THR A 212 1.05 24.98 8.08
CA THR A 212 1.84 23.80 8.54
C THR A 212 1.00 22.54 8.52
N TYR A 213 -0.20 22.57 9.11
CA TYR A 213 -1.09 21.43 9.13
C TYR A 213 -1.56 21.05 7.72
N TRP A 214 -1.93 22.02 6.88
CA TRP A 214 -2.31 21.76 5.49
C TRP A 214 -1.19 21.07 4.70
N ARG A 215 0.07 21.52 4.84
CA ARG A 215 1.23 20.87 4.21
C ARG A 215 1.43 19.44 4.73
N ARG A 216 1.34 19.20 6.04
CA ARG A 216 1.40 17.86 6.64
C ARG A 216 0.29 16.95 6.08
N TRP A 217 -0.94 17.47 6.00
CA TRP A 217 -2.10 16.76 5.50
C TRP A 217 -1.92 16.37 4.03
N GLN A 218 -1.60 17.32 3.13
CA GLN A 218 -1.38 17.05 1.71
C GLN A 218 -0.28 16.02 1.47
N ALA A 219 0.86 16.12 2.16
CA ALA A 219 1.94 15.16 2.04
C ALA A 219 1.52 13.73 2.43
N ARG A 220 0.72 13.60 3.50
CA ARG A 220 0.19 12.30 3.95
C ARG A 220 -0.85 11.73 2.98
N GLN A 221 -1.71 12.56 2.37
CA GLN A 221 -2.64 12.09 1.34
C GLN A 221 -1.93 11.55 0.10
N GLU A 222 -0.83 12.18 -0.35
CA GLU A 222 -0.03 11.67 -1.47
C GLU A 222 0.72 10.37 -1.10
N MET A 223 1.40 10.34 0.04
CA MET A 223 2.07 9.12 0.56
C MET A 223 1.10 7.92 0.66
N ARG A 224 -0.10 8.17 1.18
CA ARG A 224 -1.20 7.20 1.29
C ARG A 224 -1.69 6.74 -0.08
N ALA A 225 -1.99 7.68 -0.98
CA ALA A 225 -2.49 7.33 -2.31
C ALA A 225 -1.46 6.53 -3.12
N ALA A 226 -0.17 6.82 -2.96
CA ALA A 226 0.92 6.03 -3.53
C ALA A 226 0.97 4.59 -2.96
N PHE A 227 0.80 4.43 -1.65
CA PHE A 227 0.73 3.12 -0.99
C PHE A 227 -0.51 2.32 -1.43
N GLU A 228 -1.68 2.95 -1.54
CA GLU A 228 -2.90 2.33 -2.05
C GLU A 228 -2.78 1.91 -3.52
N LEU A 229 -2.19 2.75 -4.37
CA LEU A 229 -1.88 2.42 -5.77
C LEU A 229 -0.94 1.21 -5.88
N GLU A 230 0.11 1.15 -5.06
CA GLU A 230 1.02 0.00 -5.04
C GLU A 230 0.35 -1.28 -4.52
N LEU A 231 -0.44 -1.21 -3.44
CA LEU A 231 -1.20 -2.36 -2.95
C LEU A 231 -2.23 -2.86 -3.97
N TYR A 232 -2.91 -1.96 -4.69
CA TYR A 232 -3.88 -2.32 -5.72
C TYR A 232 -3.22 -3.00 -6.91
N ARG A 233 -2.09 -2.46 -7.41
CA ARG A 233 -1.25 -3.11 -8.43
C ARG A 233 -0.81 -4.51 -7.99
N ILE A 234 -0.37 -4.68 -6.74
CA ILE A 234 0.04 -6.00 -6.21
C ILE A 234 -1.13 -6.99 -6.19
N GLY A 235 -2.34 -6.56 -5.79
CA GLY A 235 -3.53 -7.42 -5.80
C GLY A 235 -4.01 -7.78 -7.21
N TYR A 236 -3.89 -6.86 -8.17
CA TYR A 236 -4.19 -7.12 -9.58
C TYR A 236 -3.21 -8.11 -10.22
N ASP A 237 -1.91 -8.00 -9.90
CA ASP A 237 -0.90 -8.96 -10.33
C ASP A 237 -1.04 -10.34 -9.67
N GLU A 238 -1.61 -10.41 -8.46
CA GLU A 238 -1.97 -11.67 -7.77
C GLU A 238 -3.16 -12.33 -8.47
N MET A 239 -4.27 -11.62 -8.62
CA MET A 239 -5.45 -12.08 -9.38
C MET A 239 -5.08 -12.60 -10.78
N LYS A 240 -4.23 -11.89 -11.52
CA LYS A 240 -3.77 -12.32 -12.85
C LYS A 240 -2.85 -13.54 -12.85
N ALA A 241 -2.09 -13.76 -11.78
CA ALA A 241 -1.29 -14.99 -11.64
C ALA A 241 -2.22 -16.18 -11.36
N ASP A 242 -3.17 -16.02 -10.46
CA ASP A 242 -4.13 -17.05 -10.07
C ASP A 242 -5.06 -17.43 -11.24
N GLU A 243 -5.52 -16.44 -12.03
CA GLU A 243 -6.26 -16.66 -13.29
C GLU A 243 -5.45 -17.46 -14.32
N ALA A 244 -4.16 -17.17 -14.46
CA ALA A 244 -3.27 -17.87 -15.39
C ALA A 244 -2.91 -19.28 -14.92
N GLU A 245 -2.75 -19.49 -13.62
CA GLU A 245 -2.52 -20.80 -13.00
C GLU A 245 -3.75 -21.70 -13.19
N ALA A 246 -4.95 -21.21 -12.84
CA ALA A 246 -6.21 -21.94 -13.07
C ALA A 246 -6.50 -22.18 -14.57
N ALA A 247 -6.03 -21.32 -15.48
CA ALA A 247 -6.12 -21.56 -16.92
C ALA A 247 -5.14 -22.65 -17.41
N ALA A 248 -3.94 -22.72 -16.80
CA ALA A 248 -2.98 -23.79 -17.07
C ALA A 248 -3.46 -25.14 -16.53
N GLU A 249 -4.08 -25.17 -15.34
CA GLU A 249 -4.69 -26.38 -14.75
C GLU A 249 -5.81 -26.93 -15.64
N ARG A 250 -6.77 -26.09 -16.07
CA ARG A 250 -7.84 -26.52 -17.00
C ARG A 250 -7.27 -27.12 -18.28
N LYS A 251 -6.27 -26.47 -18.88
CA LYS A 251 -5.60 -26.98 -20.09
C LYS A 251 -4.83 -28.28 -19.84
N ALA A 252 -4.24 -28.46 -18.66
CA ALA A 252 -3.58 -29.71 -18.30
C ALA A 252 -4.59 -30.85 -18.15
N GLN A 253 -5.76 -30.58 -17.56
CA GLN A 253 -6.85 -31.55 -17.46
C GLN A 253 -7.43 -31.90 -18.85
N GLU A 254 -7.69 -30.92 -19.72
CA GLU A 254 -8.11 -31.14 -21.11
C GLU A 254 -7.14 -32.06 -21.89
N ILE A 255 -5.83 -31.95 -21.62
CA ILE A 255 -4.80 -32.81 -22.22
C ILE A 255 -4.84 -34.22 -21.62
N ILE A 256 -5.05 -34.36 -20.31
CA ILE A 256 -5.15 -35.67 -19.64
C ILE A 256 -6.39 -36.42 -20.14
N GLU A 257 -7.57 -35.79 -20.13
CA GLU A 257 -8.82 -36.39 -20.63
C GLU A 257 -8.73 -36.76 -22.13
N GLY A 258 -7.93 -36.01 -22.91
CA GLY A 258 -7.63 -36.32 -24.31
C GLY A 258 -6.70 -37.53 -24.48
N ILE A 259 -5.70 -37.70 -23.61
CA ILE A 259 -4.79 -38.85 -23.60
C ILE A 259 -5.52 -40.10 -23.11
N GLU A 260 -6.33 -40.01 -22.05
CA GLU A 260 -7.12 -41.12 -21.52
C GLU A 260 -8.04 -41.68 -22.61
N ARG A 261 -8.76 -40.83 -23.35
CA ARG A 261 -9.59 -41.26 -24.47
C ARG A 261 -8.79 -41.91 -25.61
N GLN A 262 -7.61 -41.37 -25.96
CA GLN A 262 -6.73 -42.00 -26.97
C GLN A 262 -6.22 -43.38 -26.53
N VAL A 263 -6.04 -43.60 -25.23
CA VAL A 263 -5.67 -44.92 -24.68
C VAL A 263 -6.87 -45.86 -24.67
N GLU A 264 -8.08 -45.38 -24.36
CA GLU A 264 -9.32 -46.17 -24.47
C GLU A 264 -9.61 -46.58 -25.93
N ASP A 265 -9.55 -45.65 -26.87
CA ASP A 265 -9.74 -45.90 -28.31
C ASP A 265 -8.73 -46.95 -28.81
N ALA A 266 -7.42 -46.76 -28.54
CA ALA A 266 -6.38 -47.70 -28.98
C ALA A 266 -6.46 -49.06 -28.28
N ALA A 267 -6.90 -49.13 -27.03
CA ALA A 267 -7.14 -50.40 -26.34
C ALA A 267 -8.36 -51.14 -26.91
N TRP A 268 -9.37 -50.40 -27.39
CA TRP A 268 -10.55 -50.98 -28.04
C TRP A 268 -10.23 -51.52 -29.43
N ASP A 269 -9.46 -50.79 -30.25
CA ASP A 269 -8.99 -51.27 -31.56
C ASP A 269 -8.20 -52.58 -31.42
N ILE A 270 -7.23 -52.64 -30.48
CA ILE A 270 -6.47 -53.86 -30.17
C ILE A 270 -7.39 -55.01 -29.72
N LEU A 271 -8.44 -54.73 -28.95
CA LEU A 271 -9.41 -55.74 -28.53
C LEU A 271 -10.21 -56.29 -29.73
N GLN A 272 -10.58 -55.44 -30.69
CA GLN A 272 -11.30 -55.87 -31.90
C GLN A 272 -10.41 -56.69 -32.84
N ASP A 273 -9.15 -56.29 -33.03
CA ASP A 273 -8.18 -57.06 -33.83
C ASP A 273 -8.00 -58.49 -33.24
N VAL A 274 -7.79 -58.62 -31.93
CA VAL A 274 -7.64 -59.92 -31.26
C VAL A 274 -8.91 -60.78 -31.38
N LEU A 275 -10.09 -60.21 -31.19
CA LEU A 275 -11.36 -60.95 -31.35
C LEU A 275 -11.59 -61.41 -32.80
N ALA A 276 -11.20 -60.60 -33.79
CA ALA A 276 -11.29 -60.97 -35.20
C ALA A 276 -10.30 -62.08 -35.59
N GLU A 277 -9.10 -62.11 -35.01
CA GLU A 277 -8.16 -63.23 -35.16
C GLU A 277 -8.71 -64.53 -34.52
N GLU A 278 -9.31 -64.46 -33.33
CA GLU A 278 -9.93 -65.64 -32.69
C GLU A 278 -11.12 -66.19 -33.51
N GLU A 279 -12.00 -65.34 -34.06
CA GLU A 279 -13.07 -65.80 -34.95
C GLU A 279 -12.54 -66.50 -36.23
N GLN A 280 -11.45 -65.99 -36.82
CA GLN A 280 -10.81 -66.65 -37.97
C GLN A 280 -10.23 -68.02 -37.60
N TYR A 281 -9.62 -68.17 -36.42
CA TYR A 281 -9.08 -69.45 -35.96
C TYR A 281 -10.17 -70.47 -35.59
N CYS A 282 -11.28 -70.02 -34.99
CA CYS A 282 -12.42 -70.91 -34.70
C CYS A 282 -13.17 -71.35 -35.97
N GLY A 283 -13.16 -70.56 -37.04
CA GLY A 283 -13.84 -70.84 -38.31
C GLY A 283 -13.34 -72.08 -39.09
N PHE A 284 -12.20 -72.66 -38.71
CA PHE A 284 -11.63 -73.88 -39.33
C PHE A 284 -11.89 -75.17 -38.52
N GLY A 285 -12.77 -75.13 -37.52
CA GLY A 285 -12.96 -76.21 -36.53
C GLY A 285 -14.24 -77.05 -36.63
N SER A 286 -14.97 -77.04 -37.76
CA SER A 286 -16.26 -77.74 -37.94
C SER A 286 -16.33 -78.61 -39.18
#